data_AF-A0A371F6G1-F1
#
_entry.id   AF-A0A371F6G1-F1
#
_cell.length_a   1.000
_cell.length_b   1.000
_cell.length_c   1.000
_cell.angle_alpha   90.00
_cell.angle_beta   90.00
_cell.angle_gamma   90.00
#
_symmetry.space_group_name_H-M   'P 1'
#
loop_
_entity.id
_entity.type
_entity.pdbx_description
1 polymer ?
#
loop_
_entity_poly.entity_id
_entity_poly.type
_entity_poly.pdbx_seq_one_letter_code
_entity_poly.pdbx_strand_id
1 'polypeptide(L)'
;MPGIDPSYISHSLSIGKDVKPIAQKRRKQGEERRKAAREETSRLLAAGFIREVQYPTWLANVVMVKKPNGRWRMCTDYTDLNKACPKDPYPLPSIDRLVDGVSGYALLSFMDAYSGYNQIRMHPQDEEKTAFITETGAFCYRVMPFGLKNAGATYQRLMDKIFKEILGVSIEVYVDDMVVKSTEAKKHCEALGRVFAILRKHQLRLNPEKCSFGVHAGKFLGFMLTERGIEANPEKCQAVIKMRSPQNVKEVQQLMGRITALSRFISRSAETARPIFGILKKAENFVWTEECEEAFLRFKAMLASPPVLTRPVEGIPLHLYISVSDTTRPIYFISKVLQGAELRYQKIEKAALAVIVASRRLRPYFQNFGIVVRTDLPIRQVLRKPDLAGRMVAWSVQLSEFEISFERRGHVKAQALADFLTELISEDAGGSADEVNAGEWYLSVDGSSNHAGSEAGVILEGPAGVVIEQSLHFEFKASNNQA
;
A
#
# COMPACT_ATOMS: atom_id res chain seq x y z
N MET A 1 18.31 16.68 -28.08
CA MET A 1 17.80 15.32 -28.35
C MET A 1 16.37 15.43 -28.86
N PRO A 2 15.99 14.75 -29.95
CA PRO A 2 14.58 14.62 -30.30
C PRO A 2 13.91 13.71 -29.24
N GLY A 3 12.82 14.20 -28.65
CA GLY A 3 12.01 13.46 -27.69
C GLY A 3 10.72 12.95 -28.35
N ILE A 4 9.71 12.66 -27.54
CA ILE A 4 8.38 12.30 -28.04
C ILE A 4 7.82 13.47 -28.87
N ASP A 5 7.17 13.15 -29.99
CA ASP A 5 6.49 14.13 -30.82
C ASP A 5 5.43 14.91 -30.01
N PRO A 6 5.52 16.25 -29.90
CA PRO A 6 4.56 17.06 -29.16
C PRO A 6 3.11 16.95 -29.63
N SER A 7 2.90 16.62 -30.91
CA SER A 7 1.57 16.37 -31.48
C SER A 7 0.95 15.06 -30.95
N TYR A 8 1.79 14.11 -30.54
CA TYR A 8 1.35 12.85 -29.99
C TYR A 8 0.96 12.96 -28.52
N ILE A 9 1.80 13.64 -27.73
CA ILE A 9 1.53 14.03 -26.35
C ILE A 9 2.44 15.20 -25.92
N SER A 10 1.90 16.11 -25.12
CA SER A 10 2.65 17.16 -24.42
C SER A 10 2.10 17.32 -23.00
N HIS A 11 2.91 17.89 -22.10
CA HIS A 11 2.48 18.15 -20.74
C HIS A 11 1.90 19.56 -20.59
N SER A 12 0.65 19.64 -20.14
CA SER A 12 -0.02 20.89 -19.79
C SER A 12 -0.30 20.96 -18.29
N LEU A 13 -0.21 22.16 -17.73
CA LEU A 13 -0.48 22.44 -16.32
C LEU A 13 -1.96 22.71 -16.06
N SER A 14 -2.70 23.14 -17.09
CA SER A 14 -4.15 23.40 -17.04
C SER A 14 -4.57 24.33 -15.88
N ILE A 15 -3.74 25.33 -15.58
CA ILE A 15 -4.01 26.31 -14.51
C ILE A 15 -5.20 27.19 -14.90
N GLY A 16 -6.15 27.36 -13.97
CA GLY A 16 -7.30 28.23 -14.16
C GLY A 16 -6.89 29.70 -14.36
N LYS A 17 -7.62 30.44 -15.19
CA LYS A 17 -7.31 31.83 -15.54
C LYS A 17 -7.29 32.77 -14.33
N ASP A 18 -8.06 32.45 -13.29
CA ASP A 18 -8.22 33.28 -12.09
C ASP A 18 -7.11 33.06 -11.04
N VAL A 19 -6.20 32.10 -11.26
CA VAL A 19 -5.15 31.81 -10.29
C VAL A 19 -4.01 32.81 -10.42
N LYS A 20 -3.79 33.58 -9.35
CA LYS A 20 -2.68 34.54 -9.29
C LYS A 20 -1.32 33.83 -9.31
N PRO A 21 -0.40 34.20 -10.23
CA PRO A 21 0.96 33.67 -10.25
C PRO A 21 1.73 33.98 -8.96
N ILE A 22 2.57 33.04 -8.54
CA ILE A 22 3.43 33.20 -7.36
C ILE A 22 4.89 33.21 -7.78
N ALA A 23 5.58 34.31 -7.47
CA ALA A 23 7.02 34.44 -7.59
C ALA A 23 7.68 34.26 -6.21
N GLN A 24 8.36 33.14 -6.00
CA GLN A 24 9.03 32.87 -4.74
C GLN A 24 10.26 33.78 -4.56
N LYS A 25 10.45 34.27 -3.33
CA LYS A 25 11.68 34.99 -2.97
C LYS A 25 12.90 34.07 -3.15
N ARG A 26 13.94 34.56 -3.84
CA ARG A 26 15.17 33.81 -4.09
C ARG A 26 15.83 33.37 -2.78
N ARG A 27 16.07 32.08 -2.61
CA ARG A 27 16.79 31.52 -1.47
C ARG A 27 18.30 31.68 -1.67
N LYS A 28 19.02 32.05 -0.59
CA LYS A 28 20.49 32.06 -0.59
C LYS A 28 21.01 30.62 -0.49
N GLN A 29 22.00 30.26 -1.30
CA GLN A 29 22.64 28.95 -1.29
C GLN A 29 24.13 29.08 -0.95
N GLY A 30 24.65 28.13 -0.18
CA GLY A 30 26.08 27.97 0.05
C GLY A 30 26.83 27.67 -1.25
N GLU A 31 28.15 27.90 -1.26
CA GLU A 31 28.98 27.87 -2.46
C GLU A 31 28.95 26.54 -3.22
N GLU A 32 29.07 25.41 -2.50
CA GLU A 32 29.06 24.08 -3.11
C GLU A 32 27.77 23.83 -3.91
N ARG A 33 26.61 24.18 -3.32
CA ARG A 33 25.29 24.03 -3.96
C ARG A 33 25.16 24.96 -5.16
N ARG A 34 25.70 26.17 -5.06
CA ARG A 34 25.64 27.19 -6.10
C ARG A 34 26.42 26.79 -7.34
N LYS A 35 27.63 26.26 -7.14
CA LYS A 35 28.46 25.72 -8.23
C LYS A 35 27.75 24.56 -8.93
N ALA A 36 27.23 23.60 -8.15
CA ALA A 36 26.50 22.46 -8.68
C ALA A 36 25.22 22.86 -9.44
N ALA A 37 24.47 23.85 -8.94
CA ALA A 37 23.28 24.37 -9.61
C ALA A 37 23.65 25.05 -10.95
N ARG A 38 24.75 25.81 -10.98
CA ARG A 38 25.25 26.46 -12.21
C ARG A 38 25.66 25.42 -13.26
N GLU A 39 26.43 24.41 -12.87
CA GLU A 39 26.86 23.33 -13.76
C GLU A 39 25.66 22.57 -14.36
N GLU A 40 24.67 22.20 -13.54
CA GLU A 40 23.47 21.52 -14.03
C GLU A 40 22.61 22.42 -14.92
N THR A 41 22.49 23.71 -14.60
CA THR A 41 21.76 24.68 -15.44
C THR A 41 22.42 24.82 -16.81
N SER A 42 23.74 24.96 -16.86
CA SER A 42 24.49 25.00 -18.13
C SER A 42 24.31 23.71 -18.94
N ARG A 43 24.30 22.55 -18.28
CA ARG A 43 24.03 21.27 -18.94
C ARG A 43 22.63 21.20 -19.54
N LEU A 44 21.61 21.65 -18.82
CA LEU A 44 20.22 21.67 -19.30
C LEU A 44 20.02 22.67 -20.45
N LEU A 45 20.69 23.82 -20.40
CA LEU A 45 20.71 24.80 -21.49
C LEU A 45 21.35 24.21 -22.75
N ALA A 46 22.54 23.60 -22.61
CA ALA A 46 23.24 22.96 -23.73
C ALA A 46 22.42 21.82 -24.36
N ALA A 47 21.63 21.10 -23.55
CA ALA A 47 20.72 20.06 -24.03
C ALA A 47 19.45 20.63 -24.72
N GLY A 48 19.18 21.92 -24.58
CA GLY A 48 17.97 22.59 -25.06
C GLY A 48 16.71 22.28 -24.24
N PHE A 49 16.87 21.75 -23.02
CA PHE A 49 15.78 21.38 -22.13
C PHE A 49 15.18 22.58 -21.39
N ILE A 50 15.98 23.63 -21.22
CA ILE A 50 15.54 24.90 -20.65
C ILE A 50 15.90 26.06 -21.59
N ARG A 51 15.25 27.20 -21.39
CA ARG A 51 15.58 28.47 -22.04
C ARG A 51 15.54 29.60 -21.02
N GLU A 52 16.28 30.67 -21.30
CA GLU A 52 16.20 31.89 -20.50
C GLU A 52 14.82 32.55 -20.69
N VAL A 53 14.31 33.18 -19.62
CA VAL A 53 13.04 33.90 -19.62
C VAL A 53 13.22 35.23 -18.90
N GLN A 54 12.64 36.29 -19.47
CA GLN A 54 12.62 37.62 -18.87
C GLN A 54 11.24 37.87 -18.25
N TYR A 55 11.22 38.54 -17.09
CA TYR A 55 10.00 38.91 -16.37
C TYR A 55 8.98 37.77 -16.14
N PRO A 56 9.40 36.60 -15.62
CA PRO A 56 8.49 35.49 -15.39
C PRO A 56 7.48 35.82 -14.29
N THR A 57 6.21 35.47 -14.50
CA THR A 57 5.13 35.67 -13.52
C THR A 57 5.11 34.60 -12.43
N TRP A 58 5.42 33.36 -12.81
CA TRP A 58 5.70 32.26 -11.88
C TRP A 58 7.20 32.17 -11.65
N LEU A 59 7.63 31.96 -10.40
CA LEU A 59 9.05 31.77 -10.14
C LEU A 59 9.28 30.79 -8.99
N ALA A 60 9.90 29.65 -9.30
CA ALA A 60 10.24 28.64 -8.31
C ALA A 60 11.73 28.69 -7.93
N ASN A 61 12.05 28.33 -6.69
CA ASN A 61 13.43 28.13 -6.27
C ASN A 61 13.96 26.76 -6.67
N VAL A 62 15.27 26.69 -6.89
CA VAL A 62 15.99 25.43 -7.02
C VAL A 62 16.47 24.93 -5.66
N VAL A 63 16.34 23.61 -5.46
CA VAL A 63 16.80 22.86 -4.29
C VAL A 63 17.80 21.81 -4.76
N MET A 64 19.01 21.87 -4.20
CA MET A 64 20.07 20.90 -4.51
C MET A 64 20.08 19.78 -3.47
N VAL A 65 19.99 18.54 -3.92
CA VAL A 65 19.97 17.32 -3.08
C VAL A 65 21.09 16.39 -3.52
N LYS A 66 21.83 15.80 -2.57
CA LYS A 66 22.83 14.76 -2.90
C LYS A 66 22.13 13.42 -3.13
N LYS A 67 22.43 12.76 -4.25
CA LYS A 67 22.08 11.35 -4.48
C LYS A 67 22.94 10.45 -3.57
N PRO A 68 22.55 9.18 -3.35
CA PRO A 68 23.37 8.22 -2.59
C PRO A 68 24.78 8.03 -3.15
N ASN A 69 24.95 8.21 -4.47
CA ASN A 69 26.26 8.17 -5.13
C ASN A 69 27.09 9.46 -5.00
N GLY A 70 26.69 10.38 -4.11
CA GLY A 70 27.37 11.65 -3.86
C GLY A 70 27.10 12.75 -4.89
N ARG A 71 26.53 12.44 -6.07
CA ARG A 71 26.26 13.44 -7.11
C ARG A 71 25.12 14.37 -6.71
N TRP A 72 25.25 15.65 -7.05
CA TRP A 72 24.18 16.62 -6.89
C TRP A 72 23.02 16.34 -7.86
N ARG A 73 21.79 16.55 -7.40
CA ARG A 73 20.57 16.57 -8.19
C ARG A 73 19.87 17.90 -7.98
N MET A 74 19.57 18.57 -9.08
CA MET A 74 18.75 19.77 -9.10
C MET A 74 17.27 19.39 -9.06
N CYS A 75 16.54 19.93 -8.09
CA CYS A 75 15.08 19.80 -7.96
C CYS A 75 14.46 21.20 -7.94
N THR A 76 13.36 21.41 -8.64
CA THR A 76 12.64 22.70 -8.60
C THR A 76 11.47 22.62 -7.61
N ASP A 77 11.35 23.61 -6.73
CA ASP A 77 10.29 23.70 -5.72
C ASP A 77 8.98 24.22 -6.32
N TYR A 78 8.28 23.36 -7.05
CA TYR A 78 6.99 23.66 -7.65
C TYR A 78 5.81 23.59 -6.68
N THR A 79 6.02 23.73 -5.37
CA THR A 79 4.95 23.62 -4.37
C THR A 79 3.77 24.55 -4.67
N ASP A 80 4.04 25.83 -4.97
CA ASP A 80 2.99 26.82 -5.25
C ASP A 80 2.33 26.60 -6.62
N LEU A 81 3.14 26.26 -7.63
CA LEU A 81 2.64 25.91 -8.97
C LEU A 81 1.72 24.68 -8.92
N ASN A 82 2.10 23.66 -8.16
CA ASN A 82 1.32 22.43 -8.01
C ASN A 82 0.00 22.64 -7.26
N LYS A 83 -0.08 23.62 -6.35
CA LYS A 83 -1.35 24.00 -5.70
C LYS A 83 -2.32 24.62 -6.71
N ALA A 84 -1.81 25.40 -7.64
CA ALA A 84 -2.60 26.03 -8.70
C ALA A 84 -3.07 25.06 -9.80
N CYS A 85 -2.37 23.94 -9.99
CA CYS A 85 -2.73 22.95 -10.99
C CYS A 85 -3.89 22.05 -10.49
N PRO A 86 -4.98 21.89 -11.26
CA PRO A 86 -5.98 20.86 -10.97
C PRO A 86 -5.32 19.48 -11.02
N LYS A 87 -5.78 18.55 -10.19
CA LYS A 87 -5.26 17.17 -10.23
C LYS A 87 -5.84 16.46 -11.45
N ASP A 88 -4.99 15.91 -12.31
CA ASP A 88 -5.43 15.01 -13.39
C ASP A 88 -5.92 13.69 -12.77
N PRO A 89 -7.20 13.29 -12.97
CA PRO A 89 -7.74 12.05 -12.43
C PRO A 89 -7.34 10.81 -13.25
N TYR A 90 -6.38 10.93 -14.18
CA TYR A 90 -5.90 9.79 -14.96
C TYR A 90 -5.51 8.60 -14.06
N PRO A 91 -6.04 7.40 -14.32
CA PRO A 91 -5.80 6.25 -13.47
C PRO A 91 -4.35 5.79 -13.60
N LEU A 92 -3.67 5.63 -12.47
CA LEU A 92 -2.40 4.92 -12.41
C LEU A 92 -2.67 3.45 -12.06
N PRO A 93 -1.99 2.49 -12.70
CA PRO A 93 -2.16 1.08 -12.36
C PRO A 93 -1.82 0.81 -10.90
N SER A 94 -2.56 -0.10 -10.27
CA SER A 94 -2.22 -0.59 -8.93
C SER A 94 -0.86 -1.30 -8.96
N ILE A 95 0.02 -0.94 -8.04
CA ILE A 95 1.34 -1.57 -7.89
C ILE A 95 1.19 -3.07 -7.63
N ASP A 96 0.24 -3.46 -6.78
CA ASP A 96 0.00 -4.88 -6.48
C ASP A 96 -0.43 -5.66 -7.73
N ARG A 97 -1.29 -5.06 -8.59
CA ARG A 97 -1.71 -5.66 -9.86
C ARG A 97 -0.52 -5.88 -10.79
N LEU A 98 0.36 -4.88 -10.90
CA LEU A 98 1.54 -4.96 -11.76
C LEU A 98 2.51 -6.01 -11.25
N VAL A 99 2.79 -6.03 -9.95
CA VAL A 99 3.68 -7.00 -9.30
C VAL A 99 3.17 -8.43 -9.49
N ASP A 100 1.88 -8.67 -9.24
CA ASP A 100 1.25 -9.98 -9.44
C ASP A 100 1.26 -10.39 -10.92
N GLY A 101 1.09 -9.41 -11.83
CA GLY A 101 1.12 -9.64 -13.26
C GLY A 101 2.49 -10.08 -13.80
N VAL A 102 3.59 -9.75 -13.11
CA VAL A 102 4.96 -10.04 -13.53
C VAL A 102 5.54 -11.26 -12.80
N SER A 103 5.05 -11.56 -11.61
CA SER A 103 5.50 -12.72 -10.83
C SER A 103 5.20 -14.05 -11.53
N GLY A 104 6.07 -15.04 -11.33
CA GLY A 104 5.87 -16.40 -11.85
C GLY A 104 6.32 -16.60 -13.31
N TYR A 105 6.89 -15.59 -13.95
CA TYR A 105 7.49 -15.73 -15.27
C TYR A 105 8.98 -16.09 -15.18
N ALA A 106 9.44 -16.98 -16.07
CA ALA A 106 10.81 -17.48 -16.07
C ALA A 106 11.84 -16.43 -16.50
N LEU A 107 11.47 -15.50 -17.40
CA LEU A 107 12.37 -14.48 -17.94
C LEU A 107 11.75 -13.09 -17.85
N LEU A 108 12.54 -12.17 -17.31
CA LEU A 108 12.19 -10.79 -17.07
C LEU A 108 13.23 -9.86 -17.71
N SER A 109 12.79 -8.78 -18.31
CA SER A 109 13.66 -7.68 -18.75
C SER A 109 13.16 -6.37 -18.18
N PHE A 110 13.96 -5.74 -17.33
CA PHE A 110 13.64 -4.48 -16.68
C PHE A 110 14.27 -3.32 -17.47
N MET A 111 13.48 -2.31 -17.78
CA MET A 111 13.89 -1.17 -18.58
C MET A 111 13.49 0.13 -17.89
N ASP A 112 14.41 1.09 -17.88
CA ASP A 112 14.23 2.44 -17.32
C ASP A 112 14.36 3.45 -18.46
N ALA A 113 13.38 4.35 -18.59
CA ALA A 113 13.44 5.40 -19.59
C ALA A 113 14.50 6.45 -19.23
N TYR A 114 15.36 6.80 -20.19
CA TYR A 114 16.45 7.75 -19.97
C TYR A 114 15.90 9.14 -19.66
N SER A 115 16.15 9.65 -18.45
CA SER A 115 15.64 10.96 -18.02
C SER A 115 14.13 11.11 -18.32
N GLY A 116 13.35 10.05 -18.05
CA GLY A 116 11.99 9.82 -18.55
C GLY A 116 11.17 11.08 -18.85
N TYR A 117 10.86 11.88 -17.83
CA TYR A 117 10.01 13.06 -17.99
C TYR A 117 10.54 14.09 -19.00
N ASN A 118 11.86 14.29 -19.08
CA ASN A 118 12.48 15.26 -20.00
C ASN A 118 12.34 14.86 -21.48
N GLN A 119 11.84 13.66 -21.80
CA GLN A 119 11.56 13.24 -23.17
C GLN A 119 10.20 13.72 -23.68
N ILE A 120 9.29 14.14 -22.79
CA ILE A 120 8.00 14.74 -23.13
C ILE A 120 8.15 16.26 -23.13
N ARG A 121 7.62 16.94 -24.16
CA ARG A 121 7.64 18.40 -24.22
C ARG A 121 6.59 19.03 -23.32
N MET A 122 6.91 20.19 -22.76
CA MET A 122 5.89 21.07 -22.19
C MET A 122 5.02 21.62 -23.31
N HIS A 123 3.75 21.86 -23.02
CA HIS A 123 2.90 22.63 -23.92
C HIS A 123 3.44 24.07 -24.01
N PRO A 124 3.57 24.69 -25.20
CA PRO A 124 4.22 26.00 -25.36
C PRO A 124 3.68 27.10 -24.44
N GLN A 125 2.36 27.10 -24.20
CA GLN A 125 1.69 28.08 -23.33
C GLN A 125 1.97 27.91 -21.82
N ASP A 126 2.51 26.75 -21.43
CA ASP A 126 2.79 26.40 -20.04
C ASP A 126 4.29 26.37 -19.72
N GLU A 127 5.18 26.46 -20.72
CA GLU A 127 6.63 26.48 -20.52
C GLU A 127 7.05 27.54 -19.48
N GLU A 128 6.66 28.80 -19.67
CA GLU A 128 7.09 29.91 -18.81
C GLU A 128 6.54 29.81 -17.39
N LYS A 129 5.43 29.10 -17.18
CA LYS A 129 4.89 28.84 -15.85
C LYS A 129 5.79 27.92 -15.02
N THR A 130 6.67 27.17 -15.68
CA THR A 130 7.69 26.32 -15.01
C THR A 130 8.97 27.09 -14.66
N ALA A 131 8.96 28.43 -14.77
CA ALA A 131 10.14 29.23 -14.54
C ALA A 131 10.73 29.05 -13.14
N PHE A 132 12.05 29.02 -13.08
CA PHE A 132 12.84 28.89 -11.87
C PHE A 132 14.01 29.85 -11.87
N ILE A 133 14.47 30.23 -10.67
CA ILE A 133 15.56 31.17 -10.49
C ILE A 133 16.84 30.48 -10.01
N THR A 134 17.95 30.89 -10.61
CA THR A 134 19.32 30.55 -10.19
C THR A 134 20.10 31.84 -9.92
N GLU A 135 21.38 31.74 -9.57
CA GLU A 135 22.23 32.93 -9.45
C GLU A 135 22.51 33.59 -10.81
N THR A 136 22.52 32.80 -11.89
CA THR A 136 22.87 33.27 -13.24
C THR A 136 21.69 33.84 -14.02
N GLY A 137 20.46 33.63 -13.56
CA GLY A 137 19.26 34.12 -14.24
C GLY A 137 18.01 33.29 -13.94
N ALA A 138 16.93 33.66 -14.62
CA ALA A 138 15.67 32.93 -14.62
C ALA A 138 15.53 32.10 -15.89
N PHE A 139 15.10 30.85 -15.74
CA PHE A 139 14.98 29.89 -16.83
C PHE A 139 13.64 29.17 -16.73
N CYS A 140 13.08 28.74 -17.86
CA CYS A 140 11.90 27.87 -17.89
C CYS A 140 12.19 26.59 -18.67
N TYR A 141 11.43 25.53 -18.37
CA TYR A 141 11.59 24.24 -19.03
C TYR A 141 10.77 24.14 -20.33
N ARG A 142 11.42 23.65 -21.38
CA ARG A 142 10.81 23.25 -22.67
C ARG A 142 10.34 21.79 -22.67
N VAL A 143 10.89 20.99 -21.77
CA VAL A 143 10.55 19.58 -21.54
C VAL A 143 9.90 19.43 -20.18
N MET A 144 9.10 18.39 -19.96
CA MET A 144 8.39 18.21 -18.69
C MET A 144 9.39 17.95 -17.56
N PRO A 145 9.56 18.88 -16.58
CA PRO A 145 10.50 18.69 -15.49
C PRO A 145 9.95 17.74 -14.41
N PHE A 146 10.85 17.20 -13.61
CA PHE A 146 10.49 16.53 -12.35
C PHE A 146 9.84 17.53 -11.38
N GLY A 147 8.95 17.03 -10.53
CA GLY A 147 8.32 17.82 -9.45
C GLY A 147 6.95 18.40 -9.78
N LEU A 148 6.48 18.28 -11.03
CA LEU A 148 5.11 18.68 -11.40
C LEU A 148 4.07 17.63 -10.96
N LYS A 149 2.94 18.11 -10.44
CA LYS A 149 1.85 17.31 -9.84
C LYS A 149 1.27 16.23 -10.75
N ASN A 150 1.21 16.48 -12.06
CA ASN A 150 0.57 15.62 -13.04
C ASN A 150 1.57 14.96 -14.01
N ALA A 151 2.88 15.07 -13.75
CA ALA A 151 3.89 14.49 -14.64
C ALA A 151 3.74 12.97 -14.80
N GLY A 152 3.52 12.27 -13.68
CA GLY A 152 3.28 10.82 -13.68
C GLY A 152 2.04 10.41 -14.49
N ALA A 153 0.95 11.20 -14.43
CA ALA A 153 -0.27 10.94 -15.19
C ALA A 153 -0.04 11.12 -16.70
N THR A 154 0.63 12.20 -17.11
CA THR A 154 0.99 12.42 -18.51
C THR A 154 1.88 11.30 -19.04
N TYR A 155 2.86 10.87 -18.23
CA TYR A 155 3.79 9.82 -18.61
C TYR A 155 3.13 8.44 -18.70
N GLN A 156 2.28 8.09 -17.74
CA GLN A 156 1.50 6.85 -17.81
C GLN A 156 0.58 6.86 -19.04
N ARG A 157 -0.07 7.98 -19.33
CA ARG A 157 -0.93 8.14 -20.52
C ARG A 157 -0.17 7.91 -21.82
N LEU A 158 1.08 8.38 -21.90
CA LEU A 158 1.96 8.07 -23.02
C LEU A 158 2.19 6.54 -23.12
N MET A 159 2.59 5.92 -22.01
CA MET A 159 2.92 4.50 -21.96
C MET A 159 1.73 3.61 -22.36
N ASP A 160 0.55 3.89 -21.81
CA ASP A 160 -0.67 3.17 -22.14
C ASP A 160 -1.05 3.31 -23.62
N LYS A 161 -0.79 4.49 -24.21
CA LYS A 161 -1.08 4.76 -25.62
C LYS A 161 -0.10 4.05 -26.57
N ILE A 162 1.21 4.08 -26.27
CA ILE A 162 2.22 3.46 -27.16
C ILE A 162 2.28 1.93 -27.03
N PHE A 163 1.98 1.40 -25.84
CA PHE A 163 2.02 -0.05 -25.56
C PHE A 163 0.65 -0.71 -25.56
N LYS A 164 -0.41 -0.01 -25.98
CA LYS A 164 -1.82 -0.45 -25.91
C LYS A 164 -2.04 -1.92 -26.31
N GLU A 165 -1.38 -2.40 -27.35
CA GLU A 165 -1.57 -3.76 -27.91
C GLU A 165 -0.85 -4.85 -27.11
N ILE A 166 0.19 -4.50 -26.34
CA ILE A 166 1.05 -5.47 -25.65
C ILE A 166 1.08 -5.31 -24.12
N LEU A 167 0.48 -4.24 -23.61
CA LEU A 167 0.36 -3.94 -22.18
C LEU A 167 -0.47 -5.01 -21.47
N GLY A 168 0.01 -5.48 -20.32
CA GLY A 168 -0.60 -6.59 -19.57
C GLY A 168 -0.25 -7.98 -20.12
N VAL A 169 -0.02 -8.09 -21.43
CA VAL A 169 0.30 -9.36 -22.10
C VAL A 169 1.79 -9.68 -21.98
N SER A 170 2.65 -8.91 -22.65
CA SER A 170 4.10 -9.14 -22.66
C SER A 170 4.90 -8.08 -21.91
N ILE A 171 4.28 -6.92 -21.61
CA ILE A 171 4.92 -5.84 -20.87
C ILE A 171 3.98 -5.29 -19.79
N GLU A 172 4.53 -4.96 -18.63
CA GLU A 172 3.87 -4.15 -17.61
C GLU A 172 4.65 -2.85 -17.45
N VAL A 173 3.92 -1.74 -17.30
CA VAL A 173 4.52 -0.41 -17.24
C VAL A 173 3.90 0.40 -16.11
N TYR A 174 4.77 1.03 -15.32
CA TYR A 174 4.40 2.02 -14.32
C TYR A 174 5.29 3.25 -14.49
N VAL A 175 4.72 4.29 -15.09
CA VAL A 175 5.46 5.52 -15.40
C VAL A 175 6.74 5.17 -16.18
N ASP A 176 7.93 5.37 -15.62
CA ASP A 176 9.24 5.13 -16.23
C ASP A 176 9.78 3.71 -16.05
N ASP A 177 9.20 2.93 -15.12
CA ASP A 177 9.57 1.54 -14.86
C ASP A 177 8.80 0.60 -15.78
N MET A 178 9.52 -0.09 -16.66
CA MET A 178 8.96 -1.05 -17.62
C MET A 178 9.52 -2.45 -17.38
N VAL A 179 8.68 -3.47 -17.48
CA VAL A 179 9.13 -4.87 -17.39
C VAL A 179 8.48 -5.73 -18.45
N VAL A 180 9.32 -6.38 -19.26
CA VAL A 180 8.88 -7.41 -20.20
C VAL A 180 8.97 -8.77 -19.52
N LYS A 181 7.94 -9.57 -19.68
CA LYS A 181 7.76 -10.86 -19.00
C LYS A 181 7.44 -11.96 -20.01
N SER A 182 8.07 -13.13 -19.88
CA SER A 182 7.79 -14.28 -20.74
C SER A 182 8.14 -15.60 -20.05
N THR A 183 7.45 -16.67 -20.45
CA THR A 183 7.66 -18.03 -19.92
C THR A 183 8.84 -18.75 -20.60
N GLU A 184 9.22 -18.33 -21.81
CA GLU A 184 10.21 -19.00 -22.64
C GLU A 184 11.13 -17.99 -23.33
N ALA A 185 12.40 -18.37 -23.55
CA ALA A 185 13.41 -17.50 -24.15
C ALA A 185 13.03 -17.00 -25.55
N LYS A 186 12.50 -17.89 -26.41
CA LYS A 186 12.11 -17.52 -27.78
C LYS A 186 11.01 -16.44 -27.79
N LYS A 187 9.94 -16.66 -27.00
CA LYS A 187 8.85 -15.68 -26.82
C LYS A 187 9.36 -14.37 -26.22
N HIS A 188 10.37 -14.43 -25.34
CA HIS A 188 10.98 -13.26 -24.75
C HIS A 188 11.70 -12.38 -25.77
N CYS A 189 12.49 -12.99 -26.67
CA CYS A 189 13.15 -12.27 -27.75
C CYS A 189 12.14 -11.61 -28.70
N GLU A 190 11.04 -12.30 -29.04
CA GLU A 190 9.96 -11.74 -29.87
C GLU A 190 9.27 -10.56 -29.18
N ALA A 191 8.98 -10.68 -27.88
CA ALA A 191 8.38 -9.61 -27.08
C ALA A 191 9.30 -8.37 -27.01
N LEU A 192 10.60 -8.56 -26.75
CA LEU A 192 11.59 -7.49 -26.77
C LEU A 192 11.69 -6.84 -28.16
N GLY A 193 11.64 -7.64 -29.23
CA GLY A 193 11.60 -7.13 -30.60
C GLY A 193 10.44 -6.17 -30.83
N ARG A 194 9.22 -6.53 -30.41
CA ARG A 194 8.04 -5.67 -30.47
C ARG A 194 8.21 -4.40 -29.63
N VAL A 195 8.68 -4.53 -28.39
CA VAL A 195 8.88 -3.39 -27.49
C VAL A 195 9.89 -2.40 -28.07
N PHE A 196 11.04 -2.87 -28.54
CA PHE A 196 12.05 -1.99 -29.14
C PHE A 196 11.57 -1.34 -30.44
N ALA A 197 10.72 -2.02 -31.22
CA ALA A 197 10.09 -1.41 -32.40
C ALA A 197 9.18 -0.24 -32.00
N ILE A 198 8.34 -0.41 -30.97
CA ILE A 198 7.47 0.65 -30.43
C ILE A 198 8.32 1.81 -29.89
N LEU A 199 9.34 1.54 -29.10
CA LEU A 199 10.23 2.56 -28.53
C LEU A 199 10.93 3.37 -29.63
N ARG A 200 11.45 2.71 -30.68
CA ARG A 200 12.05 3.40 -31.82
C ARG A 200 11.04 4.25 -32.60
N LYS A 201 9.84 3.71 -32.86
CA LYS A 201 8.75 4.41 -33.56
C LYS A 201 8.39 5.72 -32.86
N HIS A 202 8.31 5.71 -31.53
CA HIS A 202 7.94 6.89 -30.74
C HIS A 202 9.15 7.70 -30.25
N GLN A 203 10.37 7.33 -30.63
CA GLN A 203 11.63 7.98 -30.22
C GLN A 203 11.86 8.02 -28.69
N LEU A 204 11.27 7.07 -27.96
CA LEU A 204 11.47 6.92 -26.52
C LEU A 204 12.80 6.19 -26.26
N ARG A 205 13.67 6.81 -25.47
CA ARG A 205 15.03 6.32 -25.17
C ARG A 205 15.09 5.64 -23.81
N LEU A 206 15.85 4.55 -23.74
CA LEU A 206 16.15 3.82 -22.50
C LEU A 206 17.52 4.20 -21.94
N ASN A 207 17.71 4.03 -20.64
CA ASN A 207 19.00 4.16 -19.99
C ASN A 207 19.71 2.78 -19.94
N PRO A 208 20.74 2.54 -20.76
CA PRO A 208 21.38 1.23 -20.82
C PRO A 208 22.01 0.79 -19.49
N GLU A 209 22.53 1.73 -18.68
CA GLU A 209 23.13 1.41 -17.37
C GLU A 209 22.14 0.89 -16.33
N LYS A 210 20.84 1.13 -16.55
CA LYS A 210 19.76 0.71 -15.65
C LYS A 210 18.88 -0.38 -16.23
N CYS A 211 19.10 -0.76 -17.48
CA CYS A 211 18.34 -1.85 -18.10
C CYS A 211 18.99 -3.19 -17.78
N SER A 212 18.18 -4.21 -17.61
CA SER A 212 18.61 -5.62 -17.49
C SER A 212 17.71 -6.47 -18.36
N PHE A 213 18.29 -7.44 -19.06
CA PHE A 213 17.57 -8.21 -20.08
C PHE A 213 17.71 -9.71 -19.84
N GLY A 214 16.60 -10.44 -19.97
CA GLY A 214 16.55 -11.90 -19.90
C GLY A 214 17.01 -12.48 -18.56
N VAL A 215 16.76 -11.77 -17.45
CA VAL A 215 17.12 -12.23 -16.10
C VAL A 215 15.99 -13.08 -15.51
N HIS A 216 16.34 -14.05 -14.66
CA HIS A 216 15.37 -14.87 -13.92
C HIS A 216 14.76 -14.17 -12.71
N ALA A 217 15.38 -13.07 -12.28
CA ALA A 217 14.96 -12.30 -11.12
C ALA A 217 15.39 -10.84 -11.25
N GLY A 218 14.55 -9.91 -10.81
CA GLY A 218 14.96 -8.50 -10.69
C GLY A 218 14.03 -7.63 -9.84
N LYS A 219 14.48 -6.41 -9.56
CA LYS A 219 13.75 -5.44 -8.74
C LYS A 219 12.74 -4.68 -9.59
N PHE A 220 11.50 -4.56 -9.12
CA PHE A 220 10.45 -3.78 -9.76
C PHE A 220 9.52 -3.16 -8.73
N LEU A 221 9.28 -1.85 -8.82
CA LEU A 221 8.44 -1.08 -7.89
C LEU A 221 8.73 -1.32 -6.40
N GLY A 222 10.00 -1.63 -6.09
CA GLY A 222 10.47 -1.90 -4.73
C GLY A 222 10.28 -3.33 -4.23
N PHE A 223 9.84 -4.26 -5.07
CA PHE A 223 9.71 -5.69 -4.84
C PHE A 223 10.78 -6.47 -5.60
N MET A 224 11.10 -7.67 -5.11
CA MET A 224 12.00 -8.60 -5.78
C MET A 224 11.16 -9.66 -6.49
N LEU A 225 11.17 -9.68 -7.82
CA LEU A 225 10.35 -10.59 -8.61
C LEU A 225 11.19 -11.77 -9.06
N THR A 226 10.67 -12.98 -8.85
CA THR A 226 11.30 -14.24 -9.26
C THR A 226 10.26 -15.16 -9.90
N GLU A 227 10.72 -16.23 -10.54
CA GLU A 227 9.85 -17.31 -11.01
C GLU A 227 9.09 -17.99 -9.85
N ARG A 228 9.66 -17.99 -8.64
CA ARG A 228 9.03 -18.60 -7.45
C ARG A 228 7.88 -17.77 -6.89
N GLY A 229 7.90 -16.45 -7.12
CA GLY A 229 6.93 -15.55 -6.52
C GLY A 229 7.41 -14.11 -6.39
N ILE A 230 6.84 -13.43 -5.40
CA ILE A 230 7.15 -12.05 -5.01
C ILE A 230 7.93 -12.14 -3.70
N GLU A 231 9.16 -11.66 -3.72
CA GLU A 231 10.07 -11.69 -2.59
C GLU A 231 10.29 -10.28 -2.03
N ALA A 232 10.58 -10.20 -0.74
CA ALA A 232 10.94 -8.94 -0.10
C ALA A 232 12.30 -8.47 -0.63
N ASN A 233 12.46 -7.16 -0.84
CA ASN A 233 13.73 -6.62 -1.32
C ASN A 233 14.84 -6.88 -0.28
N PRO A 234 15.90 -7.64 -0.61
CA PRO A 234 16.94 -8.00 0.35
C PRO A 234 17.65 -6.79 0.97
N GLU A 235 17.83 -5.70 0.23
CA GLU A 235 18.45 -4.48 0.76
C GLU A 235 17.59 -3.81 1.82
N LYS A 236 16.26 -3.79 1.62
CA LYS A 236 15.32 -3.24 2.60
C LYS A 236 15.28 -4.12 3.86
N CYS A 237 15.27 -5.44 3.71
CA CYS A 237 15.35 -6.37 4.84
C CYS A 237 16.65 -6.19 5.62
N GLN A 238 17.79 -6.18 4.92
CA GLN A 238 19.11 -6.01 5.54
C GLN A 238 19.27 -4.67 6.24
N ALA A 239 18.66 -3.60 5.73
CA ALA A 239 18.64 -2.31 6.38
C ALA A 239 17.97 -2.37 7.77
N VAL A 240 16.95 -3.21 7.97
CA VAL A 240 16.31 -3.41 9.28
C VAL A 240 17.10 -4.38 10.15
N ILE A 241 17.58 -5.50 9.58
CA ILE A 241 18.36 -6.52 10.31
C ILE A 241 19.61 -5.91 10.94
N LYS A 242 20.35 -5.11 10.17
CA LYS A 242 21.60 -4.45 10.62
C LYS A 242 21.36 -3.19 11.45
N MET A 243 20.12 -2.76 11.63
CA MET A 243 19.80 -1.57 12.41
C MET A 243 20.06 -1.82 13.89
N ARG A 244 20.70 -0.87 14.58
CA ARG A 244 20.76 -0.86 16.04
C ARG A 244 19.41 -0.45 16.63
N SER A 245 19.18 -0.75 17.90
CA SER A 245 17.97 -0.32 18.59
C SER A 245 17.81 1.22 18.53
N PRO A 246 16.62 1.73 18.19
CA PRO A 246 16.35 3.16 18.14
C PRO A 246 16.63 3.86 19.47
N GLN A 247 17.26 5.03 19.41
CA GLN A 247 17.61 5.83 20.59
C GLN A 247 16.80 7.13 20.70
N ASN A 248 15.93 7.41 19.74
CA ASN A 248 15.07 8.59 19.76
C ASN A 248 13.83 8.38 18.88
N VAL A 249 12.83 9.25 19.08
CA VAL A 249 11.55 9.22 18.34
C VAL A 249 11.75 9.25 16.82
N LYS A 250 12.75 9.99 16.32
CA LYS A 250 13.03 10.08 14.87
C LYS A 250 13.54 8.75 14.31
N GLU A 251 14.41 8.04 15.04
CA GLU A 251 14.86 6.70 14.68
C GLU A 251 13.72 5.68 14.72
N VAL A 252 12.78 5.81 15.68
CA VAL A 252 11.57 4.98 15.73
C VAL A 252 10.67 5.23 14.52
N GLN A 253 10.43 6.49 14.16
CA GLN A 253 9.68 6.83 12.95
C GLN A 253 10.35 6.26 11.69
N GLN A 254 11.68 6.28 11.62
CA GLN A 254 12.43 5.69 10.52
C GLN A 254 12.27 4.17 10.48
N LEU A 255 12.36 3.48 11.62
CA LEU A 255 12.11 2.04 11.73
C LEU A 255 10.68 1.71 11.24
N MET A 256 9.67 2.42 11.73
CA MET A 256 8.28 2.19 11.34
C MET A 256 8.02 2.45 9.86
N GLY A 257 8.69 3.44 9.27
CA GLY A 257 8.68 3.65 7.82
C GLY A 257 9.24 2.45 7.04
N ARG A 258 10.34 1.86 7.52
CA ARG A 258 10.95 0.65 6.91
C ARG A 258 10.04 -0.58 7.05
N ILE A 259 9.46 -0.80 8.24
CA ILE A 259 8.52 -1.91 8.48
C ILE A 259 7.27 -1.77 7.63
N THR A 260 6.73 -0.56 7.48
CA THR A 260 5.55 -0.30 6.64
C THR A 260 5.80 -0.67 5.18
N ALA A 261 6.98 -0.34 4.66
CA ALA A 261 7.39 -0.69 3.30
C ALA A 261 7.54 -2.21 3.06
N LEU A 262 7.64 -3.00 4.13
CA LEU A 262 7.75 -4.47 4.11
C LEU A 262 6.49 -5.16 4.67
N SER A 263 5.46 -4.42 5.06
CA SER A 263 4.28 -4.94 5.77
C SER A 263 3.56 -6.07 5.03
N ARG A 264 3.60 -6.08 3.69
CA ARG A 264 3.03 -7.16 2.85
C ARG A 264 3.66 -8.54 3.14
N PHE A 265 4.87 -8.59 3.68
CA PHE A 265 5.65 -9.80 3.99
C PHE A 265 5.68 -10.16 5.48
N ILE A 266 5.11 -9.32 6.35
CA ILE A 266 5.24 -9.47 7.80
C ILE A 266 3.87 -9.83 8.37
N SER A 267 3.72 -11.09 8.79
CA SER A 267 2.57 -11.55 9.56
C SER A 267 2.45 -10.75 10.87
N ARG A 268 1.22 -10.36 11.24
CA ARG A 268 0.91 -9.70 12.52
C ARG A 268 1.72 -8.42 12.79
N SER A 269 2.18 -7.74 11.74
CA SER A 269 3.02 -6.53 11.85
C SER A 269 2.43 -5.46 12.77
N ALA A 270 1.11 -5.26 12.75
CA ALA A 270 0.46 -4.25 13.59
C ALA A 270 0.50 -4.59 15.08
N GLU A 271 0.41 -5.88 15.41
CA GLU A 271 0.45 -6.37 16.79
C GLU A 271 1.88 -6.31 17.33
N THR A 272 2.85 -6.83 16.56
CA THR A 272 4.27 -6.74 16.93
C THR A 272 4.73 -5.28 17.08
N ALA A 273 4.17 -4.35 16.31
CA ALA A 273 4.52 -2.94 16.41
C ALA A 273 3.83 -2.19 17.58
N ARG A 274 2.88 -2.80 18.30
CA ARG A 274 2.13 -2.13 19.39
C ARG A 274 3.01 -1.44 20.43
N PRO A 275 4.00 -2.11 21.06
CA PRO A 275 4.83 -1.45 22.08
C PRO A 275 5.61 -0.27 21.48
N ILE A 276 6.12 -0.42 20.25
CA ILE A 276 6.87 0.62 19.53
C ILE A 276 5.97 1.84 19.19
N PHE A 277 4.71 1.61 18.83
CA PHE A 277 3.74 2.70 18.62
C PHE A 277 3.41 3.44 19.92
N GLY A 278 3.43 2.75 21.06
CA GLY A 278 3.27 3.37 22.38
C GLY A 278 4.29 4.47 22.65
N ILE A 279 5.56 4.25 22.25
CA ILE A 279 6.63 5.24 22.37
C ILE A 279 6.35 6.50 21.53
N LEU A 280 5.84 6.35 20.31
CA LEU A 280 5.55 7.48 19.42
C LEU A 280 4.47 8.42 19.98
N LYS A 281 3.57 7.91 20.84
CA LYS A 281 2.55 8.71 21.52
C LYS A 281 3.08 9.48 22.74
N LYS A 282 4.17 9.01 23.36
CA LYS A 282 4.81 9.59 24.55
C LYS A 282 6.12 10.30 24.18
N ALA A 283 6.07 11.18 23.19
CA ALA A 283 7.27 11.79 22.59
C ALA A 283 8.14 12.60 23.58
N GLU A 284 7.57 13.08 24.67
CA GLU A 284 8.26 13.91 25.68
C GLU A 284 9.16 13.08 26.63
N ASN A 285 8.89 11.78 26.81
CA ASN A 285 9.65 10.88 27.69
C ASN A 285 10.05 9.61 26.93
N PHE A 286 11.00 9.76 25.99
CA PHE A 286 11.49 8.62 25.22
C PHE A 286 12.23 7.62 26.11
N VAL A 287 11.66 6.42 26.25
CA VAL A 287 12.30 5.26 26.89
C VAL A 287 12.09 4.07 25.97
N TRP A 288 13.19 3.46 25.52
CA TRP A 288 13.15 2.22 24.76
C TRP A 288 13.03 1.05 25.75
N THR A 289 11.83 0.48 25.87
CA THR A 289 11.53 -0.58 26.84
C THR A 289 11.97 -1.95 26.34
N GLU A 290 12.06 -2.94 27.24
CA GLU A 290 12.36 -4.34 26.88
C GLU A 290 11.32 -4.91 25.91
N GLU A 291 10.04 -4.60 26.09
CA GLU A 291 8.95 -4.97 25.16
C GLU A 291 9.17 -4.41 23.75
N CYS A 292 9.72 -3.19 23.64
CA CYS A 292 10.05 -2.58 22.35
C CYS A 292 11.26 -3.26 21.71
N GLU A 293 12.25 -3.65 22.52
CA GLU A 293 13.40 -4.42 22.04
C GLU A 293 12.98 -5.81 21.55
N GLU A 294 12.13 -6.51 22.30
CA GLU A 294 11.60 -7.82 21.89
C GLU A 294 10.81 -7.72 20.58
N ALA A 295 9.92 -6.73 20.46
CA ALA A 295 9.20 -6.45 19.23
C ALA A 295 10.14 -6.18 18.04
N PHE A 296 11.20 -5.40 18.28
CA PHE A 296 12.20 -5.10 17.26
C PHE A 296 13.00 -6.34 16.83
N LEU A 297 13.43 -7.17 17.78
CA LEU A 297 14.09 -8.45 17.50
C LEU A 297 13.17 -9.41 16.75
N ARG A 298 11.88 -9.45 17.08
CA ARG A 298 10.88 -10.25 16.35
C ARG A 298 10.75 -9.78 14.90
N PHE A 299 10.74 -8.47 14.64
CA PHE A 299 10.78 -7.95 13.27
C PHE A 299 12.05 -8.38 12.52
N LYS A 300 13.21 -8.33 13.16
CA LYS A 300 14.46 -8.80 12.54
C LYS A 300 14.40 -10.28 12.20
N ALA A 301 13.89 -11.12 13.10
CA ALA A 301 13.75 -12.56 12.87
C ALA A 301 12.84 -12.85 11.68
N MET A 302 11.66 -12.22 11.60
CA MET A 302 10.74 -12.37 10.47
C MET A 302 11.35 -11.90 9.15
N LEU A 303 12.15 -10.84 9.17
CA LEU A 303 12.82 -10.29 7.98
C LEU A 303 14.11 -10.99 7.59
N ALA A 304 14.67 -11.83 8.46
CA ALA A 304 15.83 -12.67 8.16
C ALA A 304 15.49 -13.78 7.16
N SER A 305 14.25 -14.29 7.22
CA SER A 305 13.72 -15.28 6.29
C SER A 305 12.27 -14.93 5.91
N PRO A 306 12.07 -13.85 5.13
CA PRO A 306 10.73 -13.40 4.79
C PRO A 306 10.05 -14.42 3.87
N PRO A 307 8.72 -14.61 3.99
CA PRO A 307 7.99 -15.55 3.15
C PRO A 307 8.00 -15.09 1.70
N VAL A 308 8.10 -16.06 0.79
CA VAL A 308 7.87 -15.83 -0.65
C VAL A 308 6.36 -15.78 -0.86
N LEU A 309 5.86 -14.64 -1.33
CA LEU A 309 4.46 -14.47 -1.64
C LEU A 309 4.17 -15.00 -3.04
N THR A 310 2.96 -15.52 -3.25
CA THR A 310 2.53 -16.02 -4.55
C THR A 310 1.46 -15.11 -5.15
N ARG A 311 1.40 -15.05 -6.49
CA ARG A 311 0.30 -14.39 -7.18
C ARG A 311 -0.96 -15.25 -7.08
N PRO A 312 -2.16 -14.64 -7.04
CA PRO A 312 -3.40 -15.41 -7.14
C PRO A 312 -3.52 -16.07 -8.52
N VAL A 313 -4.18 -17.23 -8.55
CA VAL A 313 -4.44 -17.99 -9.78
C VAL A 313 -5.91 -17.82 -10.14
N GLU A 314 -6.18 -17.37 -11.37
CA GLU A 314 -7.53 -17.14 -11.87
C GLU A 314 -8.38 -18.42 -11.78
N GLY A 315 -9.64 -18.26 -11.33
CA GLY A 315 -10.56 -19.38 -11.11
C GLY A 315 -10.35 -20.16 -9.81
N ILE A 316 -9.28 -19.92 -9.04
CA ILE A 316 -9.09 -20.53 -7.71
C ILE A 316 -9.58 -19.56 -6.62
N PRO A 317 -10.50 -19.96 -5.74
CA PRO A 317 -10.95 -19.10 -4.66
C PRO A 317 -9.81 -18.83 -3.66
N LEU A 318 -9.78 -17.62 -3.09
CA LEU A 318 -8.76 -17.22 -2.14
C LEU A 318 -9.22 -17.49 -0.71
N HIS A 319 -8.33 -18.03 0.11
CA HIS A 319 -8.61 -18.26 1.53
C HIS A 319 -8.18 -17.06 2.37
N LEU A 320 -9.11 -16.49 3.14
CA LEU A 320 -8.83 -15.45 4.13
C LEU A 320 -8.79 -16.07 5.54
N TYR A 321 -7.62 -16.01 6.18
CA TYR A 321 -7.43 -16.41 7.57
C TYR A 321 -7.39 -15.17 8.46
N ILE A 322 -8.28 -15.10 9.46
CA ILE A 322 -8.38 -13.96 10.40
C ILE A 322 -7.31 -14.03 11.52
N SER A 323 -6.62 -15.18 11.65
CA SER A 323 -5.39 -15.36 12.43
C SER A 323 -4.59 -16.51 11.82
N VAL A 324 -3.27 -16.38 11.72
CA VAL A 324 -2.44 -17.22 10.84
C VAL A 324 -2.26 -18.62 11.41
N SER A 325 -2.42 -19.62 10.56
CA SER A 325 -1.82 -20.95 10.74
C SER A 325 -0.70 -21.12 9.71
N ASP A 326 0.48 -21.57 10.15
CA ASP A 326 1.76 -21.57 9.40
C ASP A 326 1.86 -22.52 8.19
N THR A 327 0.76 -23.07 7.68
CA THR A 327 0.79 -24.21 6.75
C THR A 327 0.53 -23.89 5.28
N THR A 328 0.19 -22.64 4.93
CA THR A 328 -0.16 -22.26 3.55
C THR A 328 0.76 -21.18 2.98
N ARG A 329 1.07 -21.25 1.68
CA ARG A 329 1.82 -20.21 0.97
C ARG A 329 1.01 -18.90 0.92
N PRO A 330 1.49 -17.80 1.55
CA PRO A 330 0.74 -16.57 1.64
C PRO A 330 0.73 -15.80 0.31
N ILE A 331 -0.37 -15.10 0.04
CA ILE A 331 -0.49 -14.14 -1.07
C ILE A 331 -0.24 -12.71 -0.57
N TYR A 332 -0.76 -12.40 0.63
CA TYR A 332 -0.69 -11.07 1.20
C TYR A 332 -0.90 -11.12 2.73
N PHE A 333 -0.09 -10.40 3.52
CA PHE A 333 -0.36 -10.16 4.94
C PHE A 333 -1.00 -8.79 5.20
N ILE A 334 -2.07 -8.78 6.00
CA ILE A 334 -2.72 -7.55 6.47
C ILE A 334 -2.78 -7.56 7.98
N SER A 335 -2.52 -6.38 8.56
CA SER A 335 -2.68 -6.16 9.98
C SER A 335 -3.16 -4.74 10.21
N LYS A 336 -4.02 -4.56 11.22
CA LYS A 336 -4.54 -3.26 11.66
C LYS A 336 -4.54 -3.22 13.19
N VAL A 337 -4.09 -2.09 13.74
CA VAL A 337 -4.28 -1.77 15.16
C VAL A 337 -5.69 -1.22 15.35
N LEU A 338 -6.45 -1.79 16.28
CA LEU A 338 -7.78 -1.30 16.65
C LEU A 338 -7.66 0.05 17.40
N GLN A 339 -8.58 0.98 17.12
CA GLN A 339 -8.54 2.32 17.72
C GLN A 339 -9.90 2.76 18.28
N GLY A 340 -9.87 3.50 19.39
CA GLY A 340 -11.05 4.16 19.96
C GLY A 340 -12.17 3.17 20.30
N ALA A 341 -13.33 3.33 19.67
CA ALA A 341 -14.48 2.43 19.89
C ALA A 341 -14.21 0.99 19.45
N GLU A 342 -13.32 0.76 18.47
CA GLU A 342 -13.00 -0.58 17.95
C GLU A 342 -12.38 -1.50 19.02
N LEU A 343 -11.73 -0.92 20.04
CA LEU A 343 -11.14 -1.70 21.15
C LEU A 343 -12.21 -2.35 22.02
N ARG A 344 -13.38 -1.71 22.15
CA ARG A 344 -14.53 -2.18 22.93
C ARG A 344 -15.44 -3.12 22.16
N TYR A 345 -15.13 -3.39 20.90
CA TYR A 345 -15.91 -4.32 20.09
C TYR A 345 -15.79 -5.73 20.66
N GLN A 346 -16.90 -6.46 20.60
CA GLN A 346 -16.92 -7.87 20.96
C GLN A 346 -16.03 -8.68 19.99
N LYS A 347 -15.63 -9.89 20.40
CA LYS A 347 -14.72 -10.74 19.61
C LYS A 347 -15.22 -10.98 18.18
N ILE A 348 -16.53 -11.20 18.02
CA ILE A 348 -17.15 -11.41 16.70
C ILE A 348 -17.19 -10.14 15.85
N GLU A 349 -17.43 -8.97 16.46
CA GLU A 349 -17.37 -7.68 15.78
C GLU A 349 -15.94 -7.36 15.34
N LYS A 350 -14.93 -7.65 16.16
CA LYS A 350 -13.51 -7.51 15.81
C LYS A 350 -13.13 -8.40 14.63
N ALA A 351 -13.61 -9.65 14.61
CA ALA A 351 -13.39 -10.56 13.51
C ALA A 351 -14.10 -10.11 12.22
N ALA A 352 -15.35 -9.63 12.31
CA ALA A 352 -16.06 -9.05 11.19
C ALA A 352 -15.35 -7.80 10.64
N LEU A 353 -14.86 -6.92 11.53
CA LEU A 353 -14.07 -5.75 11.17
C LEU A 353 -12.78 -6.15 10.44
N ALA A 354 -12.12 -7.24 10.83
CA ALA A 354 -10.95 -7.74 10.12
C ALA A 354 -11.27 -8.12 8.66
N VAL A 355 -12.40 -8.79 8.42
CA VAL A 355 -12.88 -9.08 7.05
C VAL A 355 -13.17 -7.81 6.28
N ILE A 356 -13.81 -6.82 6.90
CA ILE A 356 -14.09 -5.51 6.29
C ILE A 356 -12.79 -4.80 5.91
N VAL A 357 -11.82 -4.76 6.81
CA VAL A 357 -10.52 -4.11 6.57
C VAL A 357 -9.77 -4.82 5.44
N ALA A 358 -9.79 -6.16 5.41
CA ALA A 358 -9.22 -6.94 4.32
C ALA A 358 -9.92 -6.61 2.99
N SER A 359 -11.26 -6.59 2.95
CA SER A 359 -12.04 -6.31 1.73
C SER A 359 -11.78 -4.90 1.17
N ARG A 360 -11.57 -3.89 2.04
CA ARG A 360 -11.24 -2.53 1.62
C ARG A 360 -9.83 -2.42 1.06
N ARG A 361 -8.86 -3.03 1.75
CA ARG A 361 -7.44 -2.93 1.39
C ARG A 361 -7.09 -3.80 0.19
N LEU A 362 -7.72 -4.96 0.06
CA LEU A 362 -7.55 -5.92 -1.03
C LEU A 362 -8.76 -5.95 -1.95
N ARG A 363 -9.46 -4.81 -2.10
CA ARG A 363 -10.65 -4.72 -2.94
C ARG A 363 -10.44 -5.32 -4.34
N PRO A 364 -9.30 -5.09 -5.04
CA PRO A 364 -9.06 -5.74 -6.32
C PRO A 364 -9.07 -7.28 -6.27
N TYR A 365 -8.64 -7.90 -5.16
CA TYR A 365 -8.70 -9.36 -5.01
C TYR A 365 -10.13 -9.81 -4.70
N PHE A 366 -10.84 -9.12 -3.81
CA PHE A 366 -12.22 -9.45 -3.46
C PHE A 366 -13.20 -9.29 -4.64
N GLN A 367 -12.89 -8.44 -5.61
CA GLN A 367 -13.69 -8.26 -6.82
C GLN A 367 -13.44 -9.32 -7.89
N ASN A 368 -12.23 -9.89 -7.94
CA ASN A 368 -11.80 -10.79 -9.01
C ASN A 368 -11.81 -12.27 -8.61
N PHE A 369 -11.90 -12.58 -7.31
CA PHE A 369 -11.85 -13.94 -6.80
C PHE A 369 -12.94 -14.17 -5.75
N GLY A 370 -13.55 -15.36 -5.75
CA GLY A 370 -14.36 -15.82 -4.64
C GLY A 370 -13.49 -15.95 -3.38
N ILE A 371 -13.97 -15.43 -2.25
CA ILE A 371 -13.23 -15.42 -0.98
C ILE A 371 -13.84 -16.43 -0.01
N VAL A 372 -13.03 -17.35 0.50
CA VAL A 372 -13.41 -18.29 1.56
C VAL A 372 -12.79 -17.82 2.87
N VAL A 373 -13.61 -17.30 3.78
CA VAL A 373 -13.18 -16.89 5.11
C VAL A 373 -13.10 -18.12 6.02
N ARG A 374 -11.89 -18.45 6.46
CA ARG A 374 -11.59 -19.58 7.36
C ARG A 374 -11.67 -19.14 8.81
N THR A 375 -12.80 -19.42 9.46
CA THR A 375 -13.10 -18.99 10.82
C THR A 375 -14.06 -19.94 11.51
N ASP A 376 -13.87 -20.16 12.81
CA ASP A 376 -14.81 -20.91 13.64
C ASP A 376 -15.86 -19.99 14.30
N LEU A 377 -15.71 -18.67 14.15
CA LEU A 377 -16.67 -17.69 14.61
C LEU A 377 -17.88 -17.61 13.65
N PRO A 378 -19.12 -17.52 14.15
CA PRO A 378 -20.33 -17.45 13.33
C PRO A 378 -20.55 -16.06 12.66
N ILE A 379 -19.52 -15.50 12.03
CA ILE A 379 -19.52 -14.16 11.41
C ILE A 379 -20.66 -14.03 10.39
N ARG A 380 -20.90 -15.07 9.58
CA ARG A 380 -21.98 -15.10 8.59
C ARG A 380 -23.37 -14.91 9.23
N GLN A 381 -23.59 -15.53 10.38
CA GLN A 381 -24.89 -15.46 11.07
C GLN A 381 -25.09 -14.07 11.66
N VAL A 382 -24.04 -13.51 12.27
CA VAL A 382 -24.07 -12.17 12.86
C VAL A 382 -24.25 -11.09 11.79
N LEU A 383 -23.56 -11.15 10.66
CA LEU A 383 -23.74 -10.15 9.58
C LEU A 383 -25.14 -10.17 8.94
N ARG A 384 -25.94 -11.22 9.16
CA ARG A 384 -27.29 -11.37 8.59
C ARG A 384 -28.41 -10.98 9.56
N LYS A 385 -28.12 -10.73 10.84
CA LYS A 385 -29.13 -10.33 11.81
C LYS A 385 -29.42 -8.83 11.69
N PRO A 386 -30.67 -8.42 11.42
CA PRO A 386 -31.05 -7.00 11.30
C PRO A 386 -31.02 -6.26 12.66
N ASP A 387 -31.08 -6.98 13.78
CA ASP A 387 -31.19 -6.41 15.13
C ASP A 387 -29.86 -6.02 15.79
N LEU A 388 -28.75 -6.10 15.05
CA LEU A 388 -27.43 -5.74 15.58
C LEU A 388 -27.12 -4.26 15.35
N ALA A 389 -26.18 -3.73 16.16
CA ALA A 389 -25.68 -2.36 16.06
C ALA A 389 -25.53 -1.91 14.61
N GLY A 390 -26.10 -0.76 14.23
CA GLY A 390 -26.24 -0.34 12.81
C GLY A 390 -24.94 -0.37 11.97
N ARG A 391 -23.77 -0.38 12.61
CA ARG A 391 -22.47 -0.67 11.98
C ARG A 391 -22.40 -2.04 11.29
N MET A 392 -22.97 -3.08 11.89
CA MET A 392 -22.96 -4.46 11.36
C MET A 392 -23.81 -4.58 10.11
N VAL A 393 -24.94 -3.88 10.08
CA VAL A 393 -25.78 -3.75 8.88
C VAL A 393 -24.98 -3.06 7.77
N ALA A 394 -24.32 -1.94 8.07
CA ALA A 394 -23.48 -1.25 7.09
C ALA A 394 -22.31 -2.11 6.56
N TRP A 395 -21.68 -2.91 7.44
CA TRP A 395 -20.64 -3.87 7.06
C TRP A 395 -21.18 -5.01 6.20
N SER A 396 -22.38 -5.52 6.51
CA SER A 396 -23.05 -6.54 5.70
C SER A 396 -23.35 -6.05 4.29
N VAL A 397 -23.89 -4.83 4.16
CA VAL A 397 -24.13 -4.17 2.87
C VAL A 397 -22.83 -3.96 2.10
N GLN A 398 -21.74 -3.63 2.77
CA GLN A 398 -20.45 -3.49 2.10
C GLN A 398 -19.91 -4.83 1.61
N LEU A 399 -20.03 -5.90 2.40
CA LEU A 399 -19.50 -7.22 2.04
C LEU A 399 -20.37 -7.95 1.01
N SER A 400 -21.64 -7.58 0.87
CA SER A 400 -22.52 -8.17 -0.14
C SER A 400 -22.12 -7.83 -1.57
N GLU A 401 -21.22 -6.85 -1.77
CA GLU A 401 -20.64 -6.54 -3.09
C GLU A 401 -19.69 -7.64 -3.59
N PHE A 402 -19.30 -8.59 -2.72
CA PHE A 402 -18.32 -9.63 -3.01
C PHE A 402 -18.88 -11.03 -2.85
N GLU A 403 -18.30 -11.98 -3.60
CA GLU A 403 -18.57 -13.41 -3.41
C GLU A 403 -17.76 -13.94 -2.21
N ILE A 404 -18.39 -13.96 -1.03
CA ILE A 404 -17.76 -14.41 0.22
C ILE A 404 -18.49 -15.63 0.78
N SER A 405 -17.75 -16.71 0.97
CA SER A 405 -18.18 -17.90 1.72
C SER A 405 -17.45 -17.98 3.06
N PHE A 406 -18.05 -18.68 4.02
CA PHE A 406 -17.49 -18.88 5.36
C PHE A 406 -17.40 -20.38 5.62
N GLU A 407 -16.20 -20.85 5.92
CA GLU A 407 -15.94 -22.25 6.22
C GLU A 407 -15.20 -22.37 7.56
N ARG A 408 -15.49 -23.45 8.30
CA ARG A 408 -14.75 -23.78 9.52
C ARG A 408 -13.27 -23.94 9.21
N ARG A 409 -12.42 -23.65 10.19
CA ARG A 409 -10.96 -23.66 10.01
C ARG A 409 -10.38 -25.07 9.81
N GLY A 410 -11.15 -26.12 10.13
CA GLY A 410 -10.73 -27.53 10.05
C GLY A 410 -9.83 -27.94 11.23
N HIS A 411 -9.32 -29.17 11.25
CA HIS A 411 -8.36 -29.63 12.26
C HIS A 411 -7.02 -28.88 12.11
N VAL A 412 -6.88 -27.78 12.85
CA VAL A 412 -5.60 -27.14 13.09
C VAL A 412 -4.76 -28.08 13.97
N LYS A 413 -3.51 -28.39 13.61
CA LYS A 413 -2.59 -29.13 14.50
C LYS A 413 -2.62 -28.45 15.86
N ALA A 414 -2.86 -29.21 16.93
CA ALA A 414 -3.12 -28.72 18.30
C ALA A 414 -2.17 -27.61 18.80
N GLN A 415 -0.95 -27.54 18.25
CA GLN A 415 0.01 -26.45 18.49
C GLN A 415 -0.51 -25.05 18.09
N ALA A 416 -1.13 -24.88 16.93
CA ALA A 416 -1.64 -23.57 16.50
C ALA A 416 -2.97 -23.17 17.21
N LEU A 417 -3.62 -24.12 17.87
CA LEU A 417 -4.72 -23.87 18.81
C LEU A 417 -4.18 -23.47 20.19
N ALA A 418 -3.07 -24.07 20.63
CA ALA A 418 -2.36 -23.68 21.85
C ALA A 418 -1.80 -22.25 21.72
N ASP A 419 -1.25 -21.89 20.56
CA ASP A 419 -0.80 -20.52 20.28
C ASP A 419 -1.98 -19.53 20.30
N PHE A 420 -3.16 -19.91 19.79
CA PHE A 420 -4.39 -19.10 19.85
C PHE A 420 -4.95 -18.92 21.26
N LEU A 421 -4.89 -19.97 22.10
CA LEU A 421 -5.34 -19.91 23.50
C LEU A 421 -4.36 -19.08 24.35
N THR A 422 -3.06 -19.17 24.05
CA THR A 422 -2.04 -18.37 24.73
C THR A 422 -2.11 -16.90 24.31
N GLU A 423 -2.45 -16.61 23.04
CA GLU A 423 -2.63 -15.25 22.49
C GLU A 423 -3.92 -14.54 22.89
N LEU A 424 -4.93 -15.26 23.37
CA LEU A 424 -6.19 -14.66 23.85
C LEU A 424 -6.21 -14.39 25.35
N ILE A 425 -5.27 -14.96 26.12
CA ILE A 425 -5.26 -14.88 27.59
C ILE A 425 -4.28 -13.83 28.12
N SER A 426 -3.36 -13.30 27.33
CA SER A 426 -2.48 -12.22 27.81
C SER A 426 -3.15 -10.85 27.68
N GLU A 427 -3.44 -10.29 28.86
CA GLU A 427 -3.99 -8.95 29.17
C GLU A 427 -5.53 -8.85 29.26
N ASP A 428 -6.14 -9.59 30.19
CA ASP A 428 -7.11 -9.03 31.17
C ASP A 428 -7.62 -10.15 32.10
N ALA A 429 -6.80 -10.54 33.09
CA ALA A 429 -7.24 -11.03 34.40
C ALA A 429 -6.01 -11.36 35.25
N GLY A 430 -5.76 -10.56 36.28
CA GLY A 430 -5.09 -11.09 37.46
C GLY A 430 -6.02 -12.11 38.10
N GLY A 431 -5.83 -13.38 37.78
CA GLY A 431 -6.63 -14.49 38.29
C GLY A 431 -5.93 -15.78 37.95
N SER A 432 -5.65 -16.57 38.99
CA SER A 432 -4.90 -17.83 38.97
C SER A 432 -5.32 -18.78 37.84
N ALA A 433 -4.31 -19.44 37.27
CA ALA A 433 -4.49 -20.58 36.41
C ALA A 433 -5.29 -21.67 37.12
N ASP A 434 -6.46 -22.01 36.58
CA ASP A 434 -7.07 -23.33 36.74
C ASP A 434 -7.83 -23.71 35.47
N GLU A 435 -7.44 -24.89 34.98
CA GLU A 435 -8.14 -25.87 34.14
C GLU A 435 -8.88 -25.47 32.86
N VAL A 436 -8.42 -26.11 31.78
CA VAL A 436 -9.05 -26.23 30.46
C VAL A 436 -10.41 -26.93 30.60
N ASN A 437 -11.47 -26.17 30.82
CA ASN A 437 -12.83 -26.67 30.66
C ASN A 437 -13.30 -26.49 29.21
N ALA A 438 -13.65 -27.60 28.56
CA ALA A 438 -14.51 -27.60 27.39
C ALA A 438 -15.83 -26.91 27.79
N GLY A 439 -15.92 -25.61 27.50
CA GLY A 439 -16.69 -24.70 28.33
C GLY A 439 -18.18 -24.98 28.41
N GLU A 440 -18.66 -24.93 29.65
CA GLU A 440 -20.08 -24.92 30.00
C GLU A 440 -20.77 -23.70 29.39
N TRP A 441 -22.00 -23.91 28.92
CA TRP A 441 -22.87 -22.84 28.46
C TRP A 441 -23.84 -22.50 29.60
N TYR A 442 -23.93 -21.23 29.95
CA TYR A 442 -24.87 -20.72 30.94
C TYR A 442 -26.05 -20.11 30.21
N LEU A 443 -27.24 -20.69 30.41
CA LEU A 443 -28.49 -20.19 29.89
C LEU A 443 -29.25 -19.51 31.03
N SER A 444 -29.36 -18.19 30.97
CA SER A 444 -30.20 -17.39 31.85
C SER A 444 -31.48 -17.04 31.13
N VAL A 445 -32.63 -17.36 31.72
CA VAL A 445 -33.95 -17.03 31.19
C VAL A 445 -34.69 -16.22 32.24
N ASP A 446 -35.29 -15.11 31.82
CA ASP A 446 -36.16 -14.29 32.66
C ASP A 446 -37.47 -14.01 31.93
N GLY A 447 -38.59 -14.10 32.63
CA GLY A 447 -39.94 -13.97 32.10
C GLY A 447 -40.66 -12.79 32.75
N SER A 448 -41.31 -11.95 31.94
CA SER A 448 -42.11 -10.84 32.45
C SER A 448 -43.46 -10.79 31.75
N SER A 449 -44.52 -10.52 32.52
CA SER A 449 -45.87 -10.37 32.00
C SER A 449 -46.55 -9.15 32.58
N ASN A 450 -47.14 -8.34 31.71
CA ASN A 450 -47.93 -7.18 32.08
C ASN A 450 -49.23 -7.12 31.27
N HIS A 451 -50.00 -6.07 31.46
CA HIS A 451 -51.28 -5.85 30.77
C HIS A 451 -51.13 -5.66 29.25
N ALA A 452 -49.91 -5.36 28.75
CA ALA A 452 -49.59 -5.15 27.35
C ALA A 452 -49.09 -6.42 26.62
N GLY A 453 -48.63 -7.45 27.34
CA GLY A 453 -48.15 -8.70 26.75
C GLY A 453 -47.26 -9.50 27.71
N SER A 454 -46.83 -10.68 27.26
CA SER A 454 -45.89 -11.54 27.99
C SER A 454 -44.63 -11.73 27.16
N GLU A 455 -43.47 -11.61 27.79
CA GLU A 455 -42.17 -11.62 27.14
C GLU A 455 -41.16 -12.45 27.94
N ALA A 456 -40.21 -13.07 27.25
CA ALA A 456 -39.09 -13.75 27.86
C ALA A 456 -37.76 -13.23 27.29
N GLY A 457 -36.83 -12.92 28.17
CA GLY A 457 -35.43 -12.67 27.86
C GLY A 457 -34.62 -13.95 28.01
N VAL A 458 -33.81 -14.26 27.02
CA VAL A 458 -32.88 -15.39 27.02
C VAL A 458 -31.48 -14.85 26.81
N ILE A 459 -30.61 -15.07 27.78
CA ILE A 459 -29.18 -14.75 27.71
C ILE A 459 -28.42 -16.07 27.72
N LEU A 460 -27.68 -16.33 26.66
CA LEU A 460 -26.83 -17.51 26.52
C LEU A 460 -25.37 -17.06 26.56
N GLU A 461 -24.69 -17.40 27.64
CA GLU A 461 -23.27 -17.12 27.85
C GLU A 461 -22.46 -18.39 27.58
N GLY A 462 -21.51 -18.30 26.66
CA GLY A 462 -20.63 -19.39 26.28
C GLY A 462 -19.16 -19.11 26.63
N PRO A 463 -18.30 -20.13 26.51
CA PRO A 463 -16.87 -19.97 26.74
C PRO A 463 -16.25 -18.87 25.88
N ALA A 464 -15.19 -18.25 26.41
CA ALA A 464 -14.48 -17.12 25.80
C ALA A 464 -15.30 -15.82 25.64
N GLY A 465 -16.28 -15.60 26.53
CA GLY A 465 -17.01 -14.32 26.66
C GLY A 465 -18.03 -14.08 25.53
N VAL A 466 -18.57 -15.15 24.94
CA VAL A 466 -19.64 -15.06 23.94
C VAL A 466 -20.96 -14.91 24.69
N VAL A 467 -21.65 -13.78 24.51
CA VAL A 467 -22.99 -13.55 25.08
C VAL A 467 -23.98 -13.37 23.93
N ILE A 468 -25.06 -14.14 23.94
CA ILE A 468 -26.16 -14.06 22.98
C ILE A 468 -27.42 -13.71 23.76
N GLU A 469 -27.94 -12.51 23.52
CA GLU A 469 -29.19 -12.03 24.12
C GLU A 469 -30.32 -12.13 23.08
N GLN A 470 -31.47 -12.61 23.51
CA GLN A 470 -32.67 -12.76 22.69
C GLN A 470 -33.89 -12.41 23.53
N SER A 471 -34.76 -11.55 23.02
CA SER A 471 -36.09 -11.31 23.59
C SER A 471 -37.14 -12.01 22.74
N LEU A 472 -38.12 -12.63 23.39
CA LEU A 472 -39.25 -13.33 22.78
C LEU A 472 -40.53 -12.69 23.28
N HIS A 473 -41.46 -12.41 22.38
CA HIS A 473 -42.81 -11.96 22.73
C HIS A 473 -43.78 -13.12 22.51
N PHE A 474 -44.60 -13.42 23.51
CA PHE A 474 -45.59 -14.49 23.42
C PHE A 474 -46.91 -13.95 22.88
N GLU A 475 -47.46 -14.62 21.87
CA GLU A 475 -48.79 -14.30 21.31
C GLU A 475 -49.96 -14.71 22.22
N PHE A 476 -49.66 -15.33 23.37
CA PHE A 476 -50.62 -15.74 24.38
C PHE A 476 -50.29 -15.08 25.72
N LYS A 477 -51.31 -14.89 26.56
CA LYS A 477 -51.12 -14.35 27.92
C LYS A 477 -50.55 -15.43 28.83
N ALA A 478 -49.40 -15.15 29.44
CA ALA A 478 -48.79 -15.95 30.49
C ALA A 478 -48.76 -15.14 31.81
N SER A 479 -48.76 -15.80 32.96
CA SER A 479 -48.39 -15.13 34.23
C SER A 479 -46.87 -14.96 34.32
N ASN A 480 -46.36 -14.12 35.23
CA ASN A 480 -44.92 -13.91 35.40
C ASN A 480 -44.11 -15.19 35.63
N ASN A 481 -44.71 -16.21 36.24
CA ASN A 481 -44.05 -17.49 36.49
C ASN A 481 -44.23 -18.50 35.35
N GLN A 482 -45.07 -18.19 34.35
CA GLN A 482 -45.32 -19.02 33.17
C GLN A 482 -44.62 -18.48 31.92
N ALA A 483 -44.37 -17.17 31.87
CA ALA A 483 -43.47 -16.54 30.91
C ALA A 483 -42.03 -16.91 31.25
#